data_AF-A0A1S2NIW6-F1
#
_entry.id   AF-A0A1S2NIW6-F1
#
_cell.length_a   1.000
_cell.length_b   1.000
_cell.length_c   1.000
_cell.angle_alpha   90.00
_cell.angle_beta   90.00
_cell.angle_gamma   90.00
#
_symmetry.space_group_name_H-M   'P 1'
#
loop_
_entity.id
_entity.type
_entity.pdbx_description
1 polymer ?
#
loop_
_entity_poly.entity_id
_entity_poly.type
_entity_poly.pdbx_seq_one_letter_code
_entity_poly.pdbx_strand_id
1 'polypeptide(L)'
;MNNYNKIWEIILNELSKIYSDEVFKETFSNIKKIKQIEEKIIISVETEFIKNKIYKMYFEKIKKITKLKFEEKIIIEFVSEKNQKNSNFDDEKKHFENLKEKLENENQNYFSKIENNENNDEFQNNKYFETIEKEQIKTKTDNDTNVEIENRKISFNKYNYGNTNPKYSFDNFVVGKSNNFAFKIAKKIAEEKKVTTNPLYIFGKAGIGKTHLIQAIGNHILKKTHSTKKVLYVKADGFIEEFTNQLRKSKMEDFNEKYRDIDLLLVDDIQIMAGATRTQMEFFKLFDYLYLNQKQIVITSDKQASELKNIMSRLTSRFEAGLMVDIQSPDFNHRLNILKKKILEFEPQNHLKIKKDVLDLIASSFVNNVREMEGALLRLLNYAQTFGYDIDINIANEALELLIKSKKSVSYDEDVLEKIKSVVSNFFNISVRDLMSKKRQQKYTLPRHIAMYLIKELKDIPYNIVGSFFKRNHSAVFKAYQKIKKNSQSDYELKKSLELILKKINS
;
A
#
# COMPACT_ATOMS: atom_id res chain seq x y z
N MET A 1 45.13 -11.75 -12.33
CA MET A 1 43.74 -12.06 -11.94
C MET A 1 42.89 -10.79 -12.05
N ASN A 2 42.12 -10.72 -13.14
CA ASN A 2 40.91 -9.94 -13.41
C ASN A 2 40.72 -8.55 -12.75
N ASN A 3 41.16 -7.49 -13.44
CA ASN A 3 40.80 -6.09 -13.19
C ASN A 3 39.27 -5.83 -13.21
N TYR A 4 38.50 -6.75 -13.80
CA TYR A 4 37.05 -6.63 -14.03
C TYR A 4 36.17 -7.19 -12.90
N ASN A 5 36.69 -8.04 -12.01
CA ASN A 5 35.99 -8.37 -10.75
C ASN A 5 35.85 -7.11 -9.89
N LYS A 6 36.90 -6.28 -9.88
CA LYS A 6 36.91 -4.98 -9.22
C LYS A 6 35.89 -4.01 -9.81
N ILE A 7 35.67 -4.07 -11.13
CA ILE A 7 34.63 -3.27 -11.82
C ILE A 7 33.24 -3.68 -11.34
N TRP A 8 32.96 -4.98 -11.27
CA TRP A 8 31.69 -5.45 -10.76
C TRP A 8 31.49 -5.14 -9.27
N GLU A 9 32.53 -5.27 -8.45
CA GLU A 9 32.51 -4.87 -7.04
C GLU A 9 32.21 -3.37 -6.85
N ILE A 10 32.77 -2.51 -7.70
CA ILE A 10 32.47 -1.06 -7.68
C ILE A 10 31.00 -0.82 -8.02
N ILE A 11 30.47 -1.50 -9.03
CA ILE A 11 29.05 -1.38 -9.41
C ILE A 11 28.15 -1.90 -8.28
N LEU A 12 28.50 -3.03 -7.66
CA LEU A 12 27.80 -3.58 -6.50
C LEU A 12 27.79 -2.62 -5.32
N ASN A 13 28.91 -1.94 -5.03
CA ASN A 13 29.00 -0.97 -3.96
C ASN A 13 28.15 0.30 -4.22
N GLU A 14 27.96 0.68 -5.48
CA GLU A 14 27.04 1.77 -5.82
C GLU A 14 25.58 1.33 -5.75
N LEU A 15 25.28 0.09 -6.16
CA LEU A 15 23.94 -0.49 -6.05
C LEU A 15 23.51 -0.70 -4.59
N SER A 16 24.42 -1.07 -3.68
CA SER A 16 24.11 -1.24 -2.25
C SER A 16 23.77 0.06 -1.54
N LYS A 17 24.25 1.21 -2.05
CA LYS A 17 23.85 2.55 -1.55
C LYS A 17 22.46 2.96 -2.01
N ILE A 18 21.93 2.31 -3.05
CA ILE A 18 20.69 2.67 -3.72
C ILE A 18 19.54 1.77 -3.27
N TYR A 19 19.83 0.49 -3.02
CA TYR A 19 18.83 -0.53 -2.70
C TYR A 19 19.01 -1.04 -1.27
N SER A 20 17.91 -1.46 -0.63
CA SER A 20 17.97 -2.01 0.73
C SER A 20 18.80 -3.30 0.79
N ASP A 21 19.39 -3.58 1.96
CA ASP A 21 20.23 -4.76 2.18
C ASP A 21 19.54 -6.09 1.83
N GLU A 22 18.23 -6.19 2.06
CA GLU A 22 17.43 -7.36 1.69
C GLU A 22 17.32 -7.54 0.17
N VAL A 23 16.96 -6.48 -0.56
CA VAL A 23 16.84 -6.50 -2.04
C VAL A 23 18.20 -6.77 -2.68
N PHE A 24 19.24 -6.17 -2.11
CA PHE A 24 20.61 -6.30 -2.58
C PHE A 24 21.11 -7.74 -2.38
N LYS A 25 20.91 -8.32 -1.18
CA LYS A 25 21.29 -9.72 -0.91
C LYS A 25 20.52 -10.68 -1.80
N GLU A 26 19.20 -10.58 -1.89
CA GLU A 26 18.38 -11.50 -2.69
C GLU A 26 18.74 -11.50 -4.18
N THR A 27 19.16 -10.34 -4.71
CA THR A 27 19.34 -10.17 -6.17
C THR A 27 20.80 -10.29 -6.60
N PHE A 28 21.75 -9.77 -5.81
CA PHE A 28 23.14 -9.58 -6.25
C PHE A 28 24.18 -10.38 -5.45
N SER A 29 23.85 -10.93 -4.27
CA SER A 29 24.85 -11.60 -3.41
C SER A 29 25.28 -13.00 -3.88
N ASN A 30 24.50 -13.65 -4.77
CA ASN A 30 24.77 -15.00 -5.27
C ASN A 30 25.52 -15.04 -6.62
N ILE A 31 26.15 -13.94 -7.04
CA ILE A 31 26.86 -13.87 -8.32
C ILE A 31 28.24 -14.53 -8.19
N LYS A 32 28.40 -15.72 -8.79
CA LYS A 32 29.56 -16.60 -8.51
C LYS A 32 30.60 -16.69 -9.63
N LYS A 33 30.29 -16.32 -10.89
CA LYS A 33 31.25 -16.44 -12.01
C LYS A 33 31.15 -15.27 -12.99
N ILE A 34 32.25 -14.55 -13.16
CA ILE A 34 32.42 -13.48 -14.15
C ILE A 34 33.37 -14.00 -15.23
N LYS A 35 32.92 -14.03 -16.50
CA LYS A 35 33.75 -14.39 -17.65
C LYS A 35 33.84 -13.19 -18.60
N GLN A 36 34.98 -13.03 -19.24
CA GLN A 36 35.17 -12.03 -20.28
C GLN A 36 35.17 -12.69 -21.65
N ILE A 37 34.49 -12.04 -22.60
CA ILE A 37 34.67 -12.26 -24.03
C ILE A 37 34.81 -10.86 -24.64
N GLU A 38 36.01 -10.51 -25.11
CA GLU A 38 36.32 -9.21 -25.74
C GLU A 38 35.94 -7.99 -24.87
N GLU A 39 35.09 -7.08 -25.33
CA GLU A 39 34.64 -5.87 -24.62
C GLU A 39 33.42 -6.12 -23.70
N LYS A 40 33.07 -7.40 -23.47
CA LYS A 40 31.90 -7.80 -22.69
C LYS A 40 32.27 -8.48 -21.37
N ILE A 41 31.63 -8.02 -20.30
CA ILE A 41 31.63 -8.67 -18.99
C ILE A 41 30.36 -9.53 -18.88
N ILE A 42 30.54 -10.85 -18.88
CA ILE A 42 29.45 -11.80 -18.73
C ILE A 42 29.37 -12.23 -17.28
N ILE A 43 28.22 -11.94 -16.67
CA ILE A 43 27.94 -12.21 -15.26
C ILE A 43 26.97 -13.38 -15.16
N SER A 44 27.45 -14.48 -14.57
CA SER A 44 26.64 -15.67 -14.36
C SER A 44 25.74 -15.49 -13.13
N VAL A 45 24.45 -15.72 -13.32
CA VAL A 45 23.43 -15.70 -12.27
C VAL A 45 22.77 -17.07 -12.12
N GLU A 46 22.34 -17.37 -10.90
CA GLU A 46 21.89 -18.72 -10.50
C GLU A 46 20.67 -19.22 -11.30
N THR A 47 19.77 -18.31 -11.72
CA THR A 47 18.53 -18.67 -12.42
C THR A 47 18.17 -17.67 -13.52
N GLU A 48 17.41 -18.12 -14.52
CA GLU A 48 16.83 -17.26 -15.56
C GLU A 48 15.89 -16.20 -14.95
N PHE A 49 15.26 -16.52 -13.81
CA PHE A 49 14.45 -15.59 -13.03
C PHE A 49 15.28 -14.39 -12.54
N ILE A 50 16.46 -14.63 -11.95
CA ILE A 50 17.34 -13.55 -11.48
C ILE A 50 17.88 -12.74 -12.67
N LYS A 51 18.25 -13.40 -13.77
CA LYS A 51 18.66 -12.71 -15.02
C LYS A 51 17.57 -11.75 -15.49
N ASN A 52 16.35 -12.22 -15.62
CA ASN A 52 15.21 -11.40 -16.08
C ASN A 52 14.85 -10.29 -15.10
N LYS A 53 14.94 -10.55 -13.79
CA LYS A 53 14.75 -9.54 -12.73
C LYS A 53 15.79 -8.42 -12.87
N ILE A 54 17.05 -8.76 -13.12
CA ILE A 54 18.13 -7.78 -13.34
C ILE A 54 17.89 -6.97 -14.60
N TYR A 55 17.57 -7.61 -15.73
CA TYR A 55 17.30 -6.91 -16.99
C TYR A 55 16.11 -5.94 -16.89
N LYS A 56 15.00 -6.36 -16.27
CA LYS A 56 13.78 -5.53 -16.18
C LYS A 56 13.88 -4.41 -15.16
N MET A 57 14.50 -4.64 -14.01
CA MET A 57 14.41 -3.71 -12.87
C MET A 57 15.68 -2.90 -12.64
N TYR A 58 16.84 -3.43 -13.02
CA TYR A 58 18.12 -2.88 -12.57
C TYR A 58 19.08 -2.51 -13.71
N PHE A 59 18.84 -3.02 -14.92
CA PHE A 59 19.77 -2.89 -16.05
C PHE A 59 20.05 -1.44 -16.46
N GLU A 60 19.02 -0.60 -16.57
CA GLU A 60 19.22 0.82 -16.90
C GLU A 60 20.08 1.53 -15.85
N LYS A 61 19.93 1.17 -14.58
CA LYS A 61 20.71 1.75 -13.50
C LYS A 61 22.14 1.23 -13.49
N ILE A 62 22.33 -0.06 -13.76
CA ILE A 62 23.64 -0.68 -13.95
C ILE A 62 24.36 -0.02 -15.11
N LYS A 63 23.70 0.13 -16.28
CA LYS A 63 24.24 0.80 -17.46
C LYS A 63 24.66 2.24 -17.17
N LYS A 64 23.83 2.98 -16.42
CA LYS A 64 24.14 4.36 -16.00
C LYS A 64 25.35 4.41 -15.05
N ILE A 65 25.43 3.51 -14.07
CA ILE A 65 26.59 3.43 -13.15
C ILE A 65 27.85 3.05 -13.93
N THR A 66 27.76 2.07 -14.84
CA THR A 66 28.87 1.66 -15.69
C THR A 66 29.38 2.81 -16.54
N LYS A 67 28.49 3.55 -17.22
CA LYS A 67 28.85 4.74 -18.03
C LYS A 67 29.40 5.92 -17.21
N LEU A 68 28.96 6.08 -15.96
CA LEU A 68 29.45 7.14 -15.08
C LEU A 68 30.81 6.83 -14.45
N LYS A 69 31.10 5.56 -14.19
CA LYS A 69 32.33 5.11 -13.50
C LYS A 69 33.40 4.61 -14.47
N PHE A 70 33.01 4.18 -15.65
CA PHE A 70 33.84 3.61 -16.70
C PHE A 70 33.40 4.21 -18.04
N GLU A 71 34.31 4.35 -19.00
CA GLU A 71 33.97 4.84 -20.35
C GLU A 71 32.94 3.91 -21.03
N GLU A 72 32.23 4.39 -22.07
CA GLU A 72 31.13 3.67 -22.75
C GLU A 72 31.51 2.32 -23.39
N LYS A 73 32.77 1.91 -23.32
CA LYS A 73 33.31 0.69 -23.95
C LYS A 73 33.04 -0.60 -23.17
N ILE A 74 32.46 -0.55 -21.97
CA ILE A 74 32.21 -1.75 -21.15
C ILE A 74 30.73 -2.17 -21.24
N ILE A 75 30.48 -3.33 -21.86
CA ILE A 75 29.13 -3.91 -21.95
C ILE A 75 28.97 -5.02 -20.92
N ILE A 76 27.90 -4.97 -20.12
CA ILE A 76 27.58 -5.98 -19.11
C ILE A 76 26.41 -6.83 -19.59
N GLU A 77 26.60 -8.15 -19.62
CA GLU A 77 25.58 -9.12 -19.97
C GLU A 77 25.39 -10.14 -18.83
N PHE A 78 24.15 -10.56 -18.59
CA PHE A 78 23.83 -11.55 -17.56
C PHE A 78 23.37 -12.85 -18.21
N VAL A 79 23.93 -13.99 -17.77
CA VAL A 79 23.59 -15.33 -18.27
C VAL A 79 23.20 -16.25 -17.12
N SER A 80 22.22 -17.14 -17.33
CA SER A 80 21.87 -18.14 -16.33
C SER A 80 22.78 -19.36 -16.41
N GLU A 81 23.02 -20.03 -15.28
CA GLU A 81 23.88 -21.22 -15.23
C GLU A 81 23.35 -22.41 -16.04
N LYS A 82 22.04 -22.50 -16.31
CA LYS A 82 21.42 -23.59 -17.10
C LYS A 82 21.72 -23.50 -18.60
N ASN A 83 22.02 -22.31 -19.13
CA ASN A 83 22.25 -22.10 -20.57
C ASN A 83 23.72 -22.27 -21.01
N GLN A 84 24.63 -22.68 -20.10
CA GLN A 84 26.02 -22.97 -20.48
C GLN A 84 26.19 -24.30 -21.26
N LYS A 85 25.16 -25.15 -21.35
CA LYS A 85 25.27 -26.49 -21.95
C LYS A 85 24.70 -26.64 -23.37
N ASN A 86 23.91 -25.69 -23.86
CA ASN A 86 23.38 -25.72 -25.23
C ASN A 86 23.52 -24.32 -25.83
N SER A 87 24.49 -24.11 -26.71
CA SER A 87 24.62 -22.85 -27.44
C SER A 87 25.00 -23.10 -28.90
N ASN A 88 24.01 -23.18 -29.78
CA ASN A 88 24.15 -22.60 -31.11
C ASN A 88 23.65 -21.16 -31.01
N PHE A 89 24.59 -20.22 -31.02
CA PHE A 89 24.38 -18.80 -30.71
C PHE A 89 23.64 -18.00 -31.81
N ASP A 90 23.38 -18.60 -32.98
CA ASP A 90 22.80 -17.89 -34.12
C ASP A 90 21.26 -17.81 -34.10
N ASP A 91 20.58 -18.73 -33.42
CA ASP A 91 19.11 -18.76 -33.37
C ASP A 91 18.53 -17.78 -32.33
N GLU A 92 19.24 -17.54 -31.22
CA GLU A 92 18.82 -16.55 -30.21
C GLU A 92 19.02 -15.11 -30.71
N LYS A 93 20.03 -14.84 -31.54
CA LYS A 93 20.29 -13.51 -32.11
C LYS A 93 19.15 -13.05 -33.02
N LYS A 94 18.62 -13.95 -33.87
CA LYS A 94 17.44 -13.67 -34.71
C LYS A 94 16.16 -13.46 -33.92
N HIS A 95 16.01 -14.11 -32.78
CA HIS A 95 14.84 -13.92 -31.92
C HIS A 95 14.88 -12.54 -31.24
N PHE A 96 16.06 -12.11 -30.76
CA PHE A 96 16.22 -10.82 -30.11
C PHE A 96 16.22 -9.63 -31.07
N GLU A 97 16.74 -9.77 -32.29
CA GLU A 97 16.64 -8.72 -33.32
C GLU A 97 15.18 -8.52 -33.76
N ASN A 98 14.40 -9.59 -33.94
CA ASN A 98 12.95 -9.50 -34.22
C ASN A 98 12.15 -8.85 -33.07
N LEU A 99 12.53 -9.10 -31.82
CA LEU A 99 11.92 -8.46 -30.64
C LEU A 99 12.25 -6.97 -30.56
N LYS A 100 13.48 -6.60 -30.92
CA LYS A 100 13.94 -5.20 -30.94
C LYS A 100 13.25 -4.40 -32.04
N GLU A 101 13.11 -4.99 -33.22
CA GLU A 101 12.42 -4.38 -34.37
C GLU A 101 10.91 -4.22 -34.12
N LYS A 102 10.27 -5.17 -33.42
CA LYS A 102 8.87 -5.01 -32.97
C LYS A 102 8.70 -3.87 -31.96
N LEU A 103 9.63 -3.73 -31.01
CA LEU A 103 9.56 -2.71 -29.96
C LEU A 103 9.89 -1.30 -30.47
N GLU A 104 10.75 -1.18 -31.47
CA GLU A 104 11.04 0.10 -32.14
C GLU A 104 9.86 0.57 -33.01
N ASN A 105 9.20 -0.36 -33.71
CA ASN A 105 7.99 -0.07 -34.49
C ASN A 105 6.75 0.25 -33.63
N GLU A 106 6.61 -0.37 -32.45
CA GLU A 106 5.55 -0.03 -31.49
C GLU A 106 5.75 1.35 -30.86
N ASN A 107 7.00 1.76 -30.61
CA ASN A 107 7.32 3.09 -30.08
C ASN A 107 7.13 4.20 -31.12
N GLN A 108 7.51 4.00 -32.39
CA GLN A 108 7.26 4.99 -33.44
C GLN A 108 5.76 5.22 -33.70
N ASN A 109 4.93 4.17 -33.62
CA ASN A 109 3.46 4.30 -33.71
C ASN A 109 2.83 5.02 -32.51
N TYR A 110 3.53 5.09 -31.38
CA TYR A 110 3.09 5.85 -30.20
C TYR A 110 3.39 7.35 -30.34
N PHE A 111 4.54 7.71 -30.94
CA PHE A 111 4.92 9.11 -31.19
C PHE A 111 4.18 9.73 -32.39
N SER A 112 3.89 8.97 -33.44
CA SER A 112 3.08 9.46 -34.58
C SER A 112 1.61 9.72 -34.21
N LYS A 113 1.09 9.08 -33.15
CA LYS A 113 -0.24 9.38 -32.60
C LYS A 113 -0.29 10.62 -31.70
N ILE A 114 0.87 11.08 -31.22
CA ILE A 114 0.99 12.30 -30.43
C ILE A 114 1.10 13.52 -31.34
N GLU A 115 1.87 13.42 -32.44
CA GLU A 115 2.03 14.52 -33.41
C GLU A 115 0.77 14.79 -34.26
N ASN A 116 -0.09 13.77 -34.48
CA ASN A 116 -1.32 13.93 -35.27
C ASN A 116 -2.53 14.49 -34.48
N ASN A 117 -2.37 14.78 -33.19
CA ASN A 117 -3.44 15.33 -32.34
C ASN A 117 -3.25 16.81 -31.93
N GLU A 118 -2.25 17.50 -32.50
CA GLU A 118 -2.05 18.96 -32.28
C GLU A 118 -2.51 19.84 -33.46
N ASN A 119 -3.22 19.29 -34.44
CA ASN A 119 -3.84 20.06 -35.53
C ASN A 119 -5.36 19.90 -35.48
N ASN A 120 -6.02 20.70 -34.64
CA ASN A 120 -7.35 21.30 -34.81
C ASN A 120 -7.88 21.75 -33.44
N ASP A 121 -7.61 23.01 -33.08
CA ASP A 121 -8.65 23.98 -32.76
C ASP A 121 -7.98 25.30 -32.34
N GLU A 122 -7.81 26.13 -33.35
CA GLU A 122 -7.51 27.54 -33.30
C GLU A 122 -8.74 28.32 -32.78
N PHE A 123 -8.52 29.51 -32.21
CA PHE A 123 -9.47 30.53 -31.73
C PHE A 123 -9.98 30.43 -30.27
N GLN A 124 -9.33 31.16 -29.34
CA GLN A 124 -9.69 32.56 -29.10
C GLN A 124 -8.73 33.28 -28.13
N ASN A 125 -8.36 34.50 -28.54
CA ASN A 125 -7.96 35.67 -27.75
C ASN A 125 -6.46 35.95 -27.49
N ASN A 126 -5.84 36.49 -28.54
CA ASN A 126 -4.92 37.63 -28.47
C ASN A 126 -5.50 38.80 -27.66
N LYS A 127 -4.83 39.20 -26.58
CA LYS A 127 -4.58 40.59 -26.20
C LYS A 127 -3.63 40.60 -25.01
N TYR A 128 -2.38 40.99 -25.25
CA TYR A 128 -1.58 41.94 -24.47
C TYR A 128 -0.12 41.77 -24.92
N PHE A 129 0.21 42.53 -25.95
CA PHE A 129 1.55 42.68 -26.54
C PHE A 129 2.50 43.46 -25.62
N GLU A 130 3.77 43.06 -25.69
CA GLU A 130 4.96 43.91 -25.84
C GLU A 130 4.89 45.37 -25.35
N THR A 131 5.65 45.66 -24.29
CA THR A 131 6.34 46.92 -23.99
C THR A 131 7.15 46.61 -22.70
N ILE A 132 8.47 46.69 -22.58
CA ILE A 132 9.51 47.54 -23.17
C ILE A 132 10.84 46.77 -23.00
N GLU A 133 11.57 46.55 -24.10
CA GLU A 133 13.03 46.45 -24.09
C GLU A 133 13.55 47.52 -25.07
N LYS A 134 14.16 48.58 -24.52
CA LYS A 134 15.28 49.38 -25.08
C LYS A 134 15.38 50.71 -24.34
N GLU A 135 16.55 50.92 -23.72
CA GLU A 135 17.25 52.16 -23.31
C GLU A 135 18.01 51.84 -22.01
N GLN A 136 19.33 51.99 -21.82
CA GLN A 136 20.43 52.64 -22.54
C GLN A 136 21.77 51.99 -22.08
N ILE A 137 22.81 52.16 -22.89
CA ILE A 137 24.20 51.75 -22.66
C ILE A 137 25.03 52.98 -22.22
N LYS A 138 25.98 52.76 -21.28
CA LYS A 138 27.22 53.52 -20.95
C LYS A 138 27.11 54.84 -20.15
N THR A 139 27.81 54.88 -19.01
CA THR A 139 29.05 55.69 -18.79
C THR A 139 29.83 55.20 -17.55
N LYS A 140 31.16 55.26 -17.61
CA LYS A 140 32.16 54.94 -16.57
C LYS A 140 32.26 56.06 -15.52
N THR A 141 32.56 55.72 -14.24
CA THR A 141 33.76 56.13 -13.46
C THR A 141 33.65 55.73 -11.97
N ASP A 142 34.74 55.13 -11.46
CA ASP A 142 35.27 54.98 -10.09
C ASP A 142 34.44 55.45 -8.87
N ASN A 143 34.20 54.54 -7.91
CA ASN A 143 34.83 54.51 -6.57
C ASN A 143 34.11 53.55 -5.60
N ASP A 144 34.89 53.15 -4.60
CA ASP A 144 34.67 52.16 -3.54
C ASP A 144 33.31 52.11 -2.83
N THR A 145 33.13 50.95 -2.17
CA THR A 145 32.30 50.61 -1.00
C THR A 145 30.96 49.88 -1.23
N ASN A 146 30.99 48.61 -0.81
CA ASN A 146 29.96 47.90 -0.03
C ASN A 146 28.50 48.31 -0.22
N VAL A 147 27.71 47.45 -0.88
CA VAL A 147 26.59 46.69 -0.28
C VAL A 147 26.24 45.60 -1.30
N GLU A 148 26.52 44.34 -0.98
CA GLU A 148 25.94 43.20 -1.71
C GLU A 148 24.44 43.14 -1.40
N ILE A 149 23.66 43.87 -2.21
CA ILE A 149 22.23 43.63 -2.36
C ILE A 149 22.13 42.40 -3.27
N GLU A 150 22.22 41.21 -2.65
CA GLU A 150 21.83 39.99 -3.33
C GLU A 150 20.34 40.11 -3.70
N ASN A 151 20.13 40.32 -5.00
CA ASN A 151 18.86 40.13 -5.68
C ASN A 151 18.33 38.72 -5.39
N ARG A 152 17.57 38.57 -4.30
CA ARG A 152 16.63 37.48 -4.12
C ARG A 152 15.56 37.64 -5.20
N LYS A 153 15.82 37.07 -6.37
CA LYS A 153 14.76 36.54 -7.23
C LYS A 153 13.93 35.63 -6.32
N ILE A 154 12.75 36.12 -5.94
CA ILE A 154 11.78 35.39 -5.13
C ILE A 154 11.41 34.15 -5.93
N SER A 155 12.06 33.04 -5.61
CA SER A 155 11.76 31.72 -6.16
C SER A 155 10.44 31.28 -5.55
N PHE A 156 9.36 31.48 -6.31
CA PHE A 156 7.99 31.11 -5.96
C PHE A 156 7.75 29.59 -5.79
N ASN A 157 8.78 28.76 -5.51
CA ASN A 157 8.65 27.30 -5.53
C ASN A 157 9.48 26.53 -4.49
N LYS A 158 9.96 27.18 -3.42
CA LYS A 158 10.76 26.45 -2.41
C LYS A 158 9.92 25.71 -1.35
N TYR A 159 8.59 25.83 -1.27
CA TYR A 159 7.82 25.24 -0.15
C TYR A 159 6.43 24.64 -0.47
N ASN A 160 6.24 23.97 -1.61
CA ASN A 160 5.10 23.06 -1.83
C ASN A 160 5.45 21.64 -1.34
N TYR A 161 5.74 21.43 -0.05
CA TYR A 161 6.35 20.16 0.40
C TYR A 161 5.37 19.02 0.69
N GLY A 162 4.69 18.52 -0.35
CA GLY A 162 3.99 17.25 -0.31
C GLY A 162 4.93 16.05 -0.34
N ASN A 163 5.32 15.50 0.82
CA ASN A 163 5.83 14.12 0.91
C ASN A 163 4.66 13.10 0.80
N THR A 164 3.72 13.37 -0.09
CA THR A 164 2.50 12.59 -0.27
C THR A 164 2.63 11.72 -1.51
N ASN A 165 2.10 10.50 -1.44
CA ASN A 165 2.05 9.59 -2.57
C ASN A 165 0.86 9.98 -3.47
N PRO A 166 1.07 10.37 -4.74
CA PRO A 166 -0.02 10.81 -5.63
C PRO A 166 -1.11 9.76 -5.86
N LYS A 167 -0.81 8.48 -5.63
CA LYS A 167 -1.79 7.37 -5.76
C LYS A 167 -2.88 7.42 -4.69
N TYR A 168 -2.61 8.03 -3.54
CA TYR A 168 -3.58 8.17 -2.46
C TYR A 168 -4.43 9.42 -2.64
N SER A 169 -5.47 9.31 -3.45
CA SER A 169 -6.48 10.36 -3.66
C SER A 169 -7.85 9.93 -3.13
N PHE A 170 -8.76 10.89 -2.95
CA PHE A 170 -10.15 10.57 -2.63
C PHE A 170 -10.83 9.74 -3.72
N ASP A 171 -10.47 9.94 -5.00
CA ASP A 171 -11.05 9.23 -6.14
C ASP A 171 -10.72 7.72 -6.17
N ASN A 172 -9.58 7.37 -5.54
CA ASN A 172 -9.13 5.99 -5.41
C ASN A 172 -9.50 5.38 -4.05
N PHE A 173 -10.15 6.14 -3.16
CA PHE A 173 -10.60 5.65 -1.87
C PHE A 173 -12.03 5.12 -1.99
N VAL A 174 -12.21 3.80 -1.86
CA VAL A 174 -13.55 3.19 -1.90
C VAL A 174 -14.26 3.47 -0.59
N VAL A 175 -15.44 4.08 -0.70
CA VAL A 175 -16.28 4.46 0.45
C VAL A 175 -17.32 3.37 0.71
N GLY A 176 -17.45 3.00 1.98
CA GLY A 176 -18.49 2.11 2.47
C GLY A 176 -18.84 2.43 3.92
N LYS A 177 -19.76 1.67 4.51
CA LYS A 177 -20.30 1.96 5.86
C LYS A 177 -19.19 2.10 6.92
N SER A 178 -18.12 1.30 6.81
CA SER A 178 -17.03 1.22 7.78
C SER A 178 -16.05 2.42 7.77
N ASN A 179 -16.07 3.26 6.72
CA ASN A 179 -15.13 4.38 6.57
C ASN A 179 -15.80 5.69 6.10
N ASN A 180 -17.11 5.69 5.88
CA ASN A 180 -17.84 6.85 5.33
C ASN A 180 -17.73 8.09 6.21
N PHE A 181 -17.79 7.94 7.53
CA PHE A 181 -17.68 9.09 8.44
C PHE A 181 -16.29 9.72 8.37
N ALA A 182 -15.22 8.92 8.50
CA ALA A 182 -13.84 9.36 8.32
C ALA A 182 -13.63 10.06 6.97
N PHE A 183 -14.13 9.44 5.89
CA PHE A 183 -14.04 10.00 4.54
C PHE A 183 -14.70 11.37 4.43
N LYS A 184 -15.92 11.53 4.94
CA LYS A 184 -16.65 12.81 4.87
C LYS A 184 -15.94 13.91 5.64
N ILE A 185 -15.38 13.63 6.82
CA ILE A 185 -14.62 14.61 7.59
C ILE A 185 -13.31 14.96 6.88
N ALA A 186 -12.56 13.96 6.42
CA ALA A 186 -11.32 14.18 5.66
C ALA A 186 -11.57 15.06 4.42
N LYS A 187 -12.64 14.79 3.67
CA LYS A 187 -13.04 15.58 2.51
C LYS A 187 -13.42 17.02 2.89
N LYS A 188 -14.15 17.23 3.99
CA LYS A 188 -14.49 18.58 4.49
C LYS A 188 -13.24 19.39 4.85
N ILE A 189 -12.24 18.77 5.48
CA ILE A 189 -10.96 19.42 5.80
C ILE A 189 -10.22 19.78 4.50
N ALA A 190 -10.14 18.86 3.54
CA ALA A 190 -9.48 19.09 2.27
C ALA A 190 -10.15 20.18 1.42
N GLU A 191 -11.47 20.31 1.51
CA GLU A 191 -12.25 21.36 0.87
C GLU A 191 -12.16 22.72 1.58
N GLU A 192 -11.46 22.81 2.72
CA GLU A 192 -11.30 24.03 3.52
C GLU A 192 -12.64 24.68 3.92
N LYS A 193 -13.70 23.86 4.01
CA LYS A 193 -14.97 24.30 4.60
C LYS A 193 -14.71 24.65 6.07
N LYS A 194 -15.50 25.55 6.67
CA LYS A 194 -15.41 25.88 8.12
C LYS A 194 -15.54 24.59 8.95
N VAL A 195 -14.43 23.95 9.22
CA VAL A 195 -14.32 22.73 10.02
C VAL A 195 -13.81 23.20 11.37
N THR A 196 -14.67 23.14 12.38
CA THR A 196 -14.36 23.54 13.76
C THR A 196 -13.54 22.48 14.52
N THR A 197 -13.03 21.46 13.82
CA THR A 197 -12.41 20.28 14.47
C THR A 197 -10.91 20.23 14.20
N ASN A 198 -10.13 20.60 15.20
CA ASN A 198 -8.67 20.50 15.20
C ASN A 198 -8.24 19.94 16.58
N PRO A 199 -7.40 18.90 16.64
CA PRO A 199 -6.97 18.05 15.53
C PRO A 199 -8.09 17.14 15.01
N LEU A 200 -7.92 16.60 13.80
CA LEU A 200 -8.62 15.38 13.39
C LEU A 200 -7.76 14.17 13.79
N TYR A 201 -8.33 13.25 14.57
CA TYR A 201 -7.67 12.03 15.00
C TYR A 201 -8.36 10.81 14.41
N ILE A 202 -7.68 10.10 13.50
CA ILE A 202 -8.23 8.93 12.79
C ILE A 202 -7.61 7.64 13.32
N PHE A 203 -8.40 6.74 13.88
CA PHE A 203 -7.86 5.50 14.44
C PHE A 203 -8.51 4.23 13.89
N GLY A 204 -7.84 3.10 14.09
CA GLY A 204 -8.34 1.76 13.76
C GLY A 204 -7.23 0.82 13.36
N LYS A 205 -7.55 -0.46 13.14
CA LYS A 205 -6.57 -1.52 12.85
C LYS A 205 -5.63 -1.22 11.67
N ALA A 206 -4.54 -1.98 11.56
CA ALA A 206 -3.60 -1.87 10.45
C ALA A 206 -4.29 -2.17 9.10
N GLY A 207 -3.89 -1.44 8.06
CA GLY A 207 -4.28 -1.74 6.69
C GLY A 207 -5.76 -1.54 6.34
N ILE A 208 -6.45 -0.60 6.99
CA ILE A 208 -7.85 -0.26 6.70
C ILE A 208 -8.03 1.07 5.94
N GLY A 209 -6.93 1.75 5.59
CA GLY A 209 -6.97 2.97 4.77
C GLY A 209 -6.63 4.29 5.49
N LYS A 210 -6.15 4.27 6.74
CA LYS A 210 -5.74 5.48 7.49
C LYS A 210 -4.72 6.35 6.72
N THR A 211 -3.58 5.76 6.36
CA THR A 211 -2.51 6.39 5.56
C THR A 211 -3.04 6.95 4.24
N HIS A 212 -3.86 6.17 3.52
CA HIS A 212 -4.45 6.62 2.25
C HIS A 212 -5.28 7.88 2.50
N LEU A 213 -6.15 7.85 3.51
CA LEU A 213 -7.09 8.92 3.76
C LEU A 213 -6.40 10.23 4.14
N ILE A 214 -5.38 10.21 5.01
CA ILE A 214 -4.66 11.44 5.38
C ILE A 214 -3.85 12.00 4.21
N GLN A 215 -3.22 11.13 3.40
CA GLN A 215 -2.49 11.60 2.24
C GLN A 215 -3.43 12.12 1.14
N ALA A 216 -4.66 11.59 1.05
CA ALA A 216 -5.69 12.13 0.16
C ALA A 216 -6.10 13.56 0.54
N ILE A 217 -6.14 13.91 1.83
CA ILE A 217 -6.35 15.30 2.28
C ILE A 217 -5.26 16.20 1.70
N GLY A 218 -3.99 15.84 1.93
CA GLY A 218 -2.84 16.63 1.47
C GLY A 218 -2.79 16.74 -0.05
N ASN A 219 -2.92 15.62 -0.75
CA ASN A 219 -2.94 15.59 -2.21
C ASN A 219 -4.08 16.43 -2.81
N HIS A 220 -5.26 16.44 -2.18
CA HIS A 220 -6.38 17.24 -2.67
C HIS A 220 -6.11 18.75 -2.52
N ILE A 221 -5.54 19.19 -1.40
CA ILE A 221 -5.18 20.59 -1.17
C ILE A 221 -4.07 21.04 -2.13
N LEU A 222 -3.05 20.19 -2.35
CA LEU A 222 -1.94 20.50 -3.24
C LEU A 222 -2.33 20.50 -4.73
N LYS A 223 -3.37 19.74 -5.11
CA LYS A 223 -3.88 19.72 -6.49
C LYS A 223 -4.72 20.93 -6.89
N LYS A 224 -5.20 21.74 -5.94
CA LYS A 224 -5.99 22.94 -6.26
C LYS A 224 -5.10 23.93 -7.02
N THR A 225 -5.55 24.35 -8.20
CA THR A 225 -4.89 25.39 -9.00
C THR A 225 -4.71 26.65 -8.13
N HIS A 226 -3.48 27.15 -8.03
CA HIS A 226 -3.08 28.28 -7.16
C HIS A 226 -3.07 28.03 -5.64
N SER A 227 -3.01 26.77 -5.19
CA SER A 227 -2.78 26.50 -3.78
C SER A 227 -1.43 27.06 -3.32
N THR A 228 -1.45 28.02 -2.39
CA THR A 228 -0.27 28.53 -1.68
C THR A 228 -0.05 27.80 -0.35
N LYS A 229 -0.82 26.73 -0.10
CA LYS A 229 -0.85 26.03 1.18
C LYS A 229 0.37 25.14 1.34
N LYS A 230 1.02 25.26 2.50
CA LYS A 230 2.15 24.42 2.88
C LYS A 230 1.64 23.19 3.62
N VAL A 231 1.62 22.04 2.94
CA VAL A 231 1.20 20.76 3.52
C VAL A 231 2.44 19.95 3.85
N LEU A 232 2.52 19.39 5.06
CA LEU A 232 3.59 18.47 5.46
C LEU A 232 3.02 17.12 5.89
N TYR A 233 3.43 16.07 5.20
CA TYR A 233 3.20 14.69 5.60
C TYR A 233 4.45 14.09 6.23
N VAL A 234 4.27 13.47 7.39
CA VAL A 234 5.35 12.80 8.12
C VAL A 234 4.80 11.55 8.82
N LYS A 235 5.60 10.49 8.82
CA LYS A 235 5.35 9.35 9.70
C LYS A 235 6.05 9.56 11.03
N ALA A 236 5.49 9.05 12.12
CA ALA A 236 6.08 9.22 13.45
C ALA A 236 7.54 8.72 13.56
N ASP A 237 7.91 7.63 12.89
CA ASP A 237 9.31 7.17 12.79
C ASP A 237 10.23 8.20 12.12
N GLY A 238 9.82 8.74 10.98
CA GLY A 238 10.56 9.79 10.26
C GLY A 238 10.71 11.07 11.07
N PHE A 239 9.69 11.43 11.86
CA PHE A 239 9.79 12.56 12.80
C PHE A 239 10.83 12.32 13.90
N ILE A 240 10.87 11.10 14.48
CA ILE A 240 11.87 10.73 15.49
C ILE A 240 13.28 10.75 14.89
N GLU A 241 13.46 10.18 13.72
CA GLU A 241 14.74 10.13 13.03
C GLU A 241 15.24 11.55 12.72
N GLU A 242 14.39 12.39 12.14
CA GLU A 242 14.73 13.76 11.79
C GLU A 242 15.07 14.60 13.03
N PHE A 243 14.24 14.53 14.09
CA PHE A 243 14.52 15.20 15.36
C PHE A 243 15.87 14.77 15.94
N THR A 244 16.14 13.47 15.97
CA THR A 244 17.40 12.92 16.51
C THR A 244 18.60 13.39 15.69
N ASN A 245 18.48 13.39 14.36
CA ASN A 245 19.55 13.82 13.47
C ASN A 245 19.84 15.31 13.60
N GLN A 246 18.81 16.16 13.66
CA GLN A 246 19.01 17.61 13.80
C GLN A 246 19.48 18.02 15.19
N LEU A 247 19.04 17.30 16.23
CA LEU A 247 19.54 17.49 17.58
C LEU A 247 21.04 17.17 17.68
N ARG A 248 21.50 16.09 17.04
CA ARG A 248 22.93 15.72 17.00
C ARG A 248 23.78 16.73 16.22
N LYS A 249 23.21 17.34 15.18
CA LYS A 249 23.90 18.34 14.35
C LYS A 249 23.82 19.76 14.92
N SER A 250 23.17 19.96 16.06
CA SER A 250 22.86 21.28 16.62
C SER A 250 22.10 22.20 15.63
N LYS A 251 21.29 21.61 14.75
CA LYS A 251 20.51 22.29 13.70
C LYS A 251 19.00 22.27 13.99
N MET A 252 18.65 22.59 15.24
CA MET A 252 17.25 22.61 15.67
C MET A 252 16.45 23.75 15.03
N GLU A 253 17.11 24.78 14.52
CA GLU A 253 16.46 25.86 13.77
C GLU A 253 15.84 25.35 12.46
N ASP A 254 16.61 24.61 11.65
CA ASP A 254 16.13 23.96 10.42
C ASP A 254 14.91 23.07 10.69
N PHE A 255 14.94 22.31 11.79
CA PHE A 255 13.82 21.48 12.23
C PHE A 255 12.59 22.33 12.53
N ASN A 256 12.74 23.39 13.33
CA ASN A 256 11.62 24.27 13.67
C ASN A 256 11.05 24.98 12.45
N GLU A 257 11.89 25.50 11.54
CA GLU A 257 11.45 26.17 10.32
C GLU A 257 10.57 25.23 9.48
N LYS A 258 11.05 24.01 9.22
CA LYS A 258 10.33 23.01 8.44
C LYS A 258 8.96 22.68 9.02
N TYR A 259 8.86 22.48 10.33
CA TYR A 259 7.64 22.00 10.97
C TYR A 259 6.68 23.12 11.38
N ARG A 260 7.15 24.36 11.58
CA ARG A 260 6.31 25.50 12.00
C ARG A 260 5.78 26.32 10.83
N ASP A 261 6.52 26.40 9.72
CA ASP A 261 6.11 27.12 8.51
C ASP A 261 5.19 26.26 7.62
N ILE A 262 4.08 25.77 8.18
CA ILE A 262 3.12 24.93 7.48
C ILE A 262 1.68 25.34 7.78
N ASP A 263 0.77 25.02 6.87
CA ASP A 263 -0.68 25.22 7.02
C ASP A 263 -1.41 23.94 7.46
N LEU A 264 -0.85 22.78 7.12
CA LEU A 264 -1.42 21.47 7.43
C LEU A 264 -0.31 20.49 7.81
N LEU A 265 -0.39 19.92 9.01
CA LEU A 265 0.43 18.81 9.46
C LEU A 265 -0.36 17.49 9.39
N LEU A 266 0.16 16.52 8.64
CA LEU A 266 -0.35 15.16 8.55
C LEU A 266 0.64 14.20 9.23
N VAL A 267 0.24 13.60 10.34
CA VAL A 267 1.08 12.67 11.11
C VAL A 267 0.52 11.25 11.01
N ASP A 268 1.27 10.34 10.38
CA ASP A 268 0.90 8.93 10.27
C ASP A 268 1.49 8.09 11.41
N ASP A 269 0.73 7.09 11.87
CA ASP A 269 1.14 6.08 12.86
C ASP A 269 1.74 6.65 14.18
N ILE A 270 1.03 7.59 14.84
CA ILE A 270 1.51 8.29 16.07
C ILE A 270 1.95 7.35 17.20
N GLN A 271 1.40 6.13 17.26
CA GLN A 271 1.76 5.11 18.24
C GLN A 271 3.27 4.76 18.22
N ILE A 272 3.96 4.99 17.10
CA ILE A 272 5.40 4.72 16.99
C ILE A 272 6.22 5.67 17.88
N MET A 273 5.69 6.83 18.27
CA MET A 273 6.36 7.72 19.23
C MET A 273 6.43 7.17 20.65
N ALA A 274 5.77 6.04 20.94
CA ALA A 274 5.77 5.42 22.27
C ALA A 274 7.19 5.23 22.81
N GLY A 275 7.43 5.73 24.03
CA GLY A 275 8.74 5.66 24.69
C GLY A 275 9.79 6.68 24.21
N ALA A 276 9.59 7.37 23.08
CA ALA A 276 10.49 8.43 22.59
C ALA A 276 10.26 9.76 23.33
N THR A 277 10.51 9.80 24.64
CA THR A 277 10.11 10.90 25.54
C THR A 277 10.57 12.30 25.09
N ARG A 278 11.82 12.45 24.65
CA ARG A 278 12.36 13.74 24.14
C ARG A 278 11.64 14.18 22.86
N THR A 279 11.41 13.25 21.95
CA THR A 279 10.68 13.53 20.71
C THR A 279 9.22 13.86 20.97
N GLN A 280 8.56 13.15 21.89
CA GLN A 280 7.18 13.47 22.32
C GLN A 280 7.09 14.86 22.94
N MET A 281 8.08 15.27 23.73
CA MET A 281 8.16 16.63 24.28
C MET A 281 8.25 17.67 23.16
N GLU A 282 9.07 17.44 22.14
CA GLU A 282 9.20 18.37 21.03
C GLU A 282 7.95 18.40 20.13
N PHE A 283 7.37 17.23 19.85
CA PHE A 283 6.10 17.12 19.13
C PHE A 283 4.97 17.84 19.87
N PHE A 284 4.92 17.76 21.20
CA PHE A 284 3.95 18.52 22.00
C PHE A 284 4.11 20.04 21.83
N LYS A 285 5.34 20.57 21.86
CA LYS A 285 5.57 22.00 21.62
C LYS A 285 5.14 22.42 20.22
N LEU A 286 5.46 21.60 19.22
CA LEU A 286 5.06 21.81 17.83
C LEU A 286 3.54 21.81 17.70
N PHE A 287 2.87 20.82 18.30
CA PHE A 287 1.42 20.70 18.30
C PHE A 287 0.78 21.98 18.87
N ASP A 288 1.23 22.44 20.04
CA ASP A 288 0.72 23.65 20.69
C ASP A 288 0.90 24.88 19.82
N TYR A 289 2.10 25.03 19.24
CA TYR A 289 2.40 26.12 18.32
C TYR A 289 1.45 26.14 17.12
N LEU A 290 1.29 25.00 16.43
CA LEU A 290 0.42 24.89 15.25
C LEU A 290 -1.05 25.11 15.62
N TYR A 291 -1.50 24.54 16.74
CA TYR A 291 -2.87 24.68 17.22
C TYR A 291 -3.23 26.14 17.53
N LEU A 292 -2.37 26.85 18.27
CA LEU A 292 -2.56 28.27 18.61
C LEU A 292 -2.55 29.18 17.37
N ASN A 293 -1.74 28.83 16.37
CA ASN A 293 -1.68 29.53 15.09
C ASN A 293 -2.75 29.06 14.08
N GLN A 294 -3.78 28.32 14.54
CA GLN A 294 -4.90 27.84 13.73
C GLN A 294 -4.47 27.03 12.50
N LYS A 295 -3.32 26.35 12.58
CA LYS A 295 -2.87 25.42 11.55
C LYS A 295 -3.57 24.09 11.72
N GLN A 296 -3.94 23.44 10.62
CA GLN A 296 -4.68 22.18 10.68
C GLN A 296 -3.75 21.03 11.06
N ILE A 297 -4.19 20.18 11.98
CA ILE A 297 -3.46 18.98 12.39
C ILE A 297 -4.35 17.76 12.11
N VAL A 298 -3.81 16.74 11.44
CA VAL A 298 -4.46 15.44 11.24
C VAL A 298 -3.50 14.36 11.69
N ILE A 299 -3.96 13.48 12.56
CA ILE A 299 -3.17 12.42 13.18
C ILE A 299 -3.85 11.09 12.91
N THR A 300 -3.06 10.04 12.69
CA THR A 300 -3.58 8.67 12.69
C THR A 300 -2.99 7.82 13.79
N SER A 301 -3.74 6.79 14.18
CA SER A 301 -3.22 5.76 15.07
C SER A 301 -3.82 4.37 14.80
N ASP A 302 -3.17 3.32 15.27
CA ASP A 302 -3.74 1.98 15.33
C ASP A 302 -4.77 1.81 16.47
N LYS A 303 -4.78 2.72 17.45
CA LYS A 303 -5.60 2.68 18.67
C LYS A 303 -6.26 4.02 18.98
N GLN A 304 -7.21 4.01 19.92
CA GLN A 304 -7.73 5.26 20.47
C GLN A 304 -6.64 6.00 21.27
N ALA A 305 -6.76 7.33 21.38
CA ALA A 305 -5.78 8.15 22.09
C ALA A 305 -5.61 7.73 23.56
N SER A 306 -6.72 7.42 24.25
CA SER A 306 -6.74 6.90 25.63
C SER A 306 -6.05 5.55 25.82
N GLU A 307 -5.90 4.77 24.75
CA GLU A 307 -5.30 3.42 24.76
C GLU A 307 -3.81 3.41 24.40
N LEU A 308 -3.25 4.58 24.06
CA LEU A 308 -1.83 4.72 23.71
C LEU A 308 -0.94 4.59 24.95
N LYS A 309 -0.29 3.44 25.07
CA LYS A 309 0.72 3.20 26.11
C LYS A 309 2.01 3.96 25.80
N ASN A 310 2.68 4.46 26.83
CA ASN A 310 3.97 5.15 26.75
C ASN A 310 3.95 6.42 25.87
N ILE A 311 2.78 7.03 25.69
CA ILE A 311 2.61 8.39 25.17
C ILE A 311 2.25 9.30 26.35
N MET A 312 2.82 10.51 26.40
CA MET A 312 2.54 11.48 27.46
C MET A 312 1.04 11.80 27.53
N SER A 313 0.47 11.80 28.75
CA SER A 313 -0.95 12.08 28.99
C SER A 313 -1.44 13.42 28.41
N ARG A 314 -0.58 14.43 28.43
CA ARG A 314 -0.90 15.73 27.82
C ARG A 314 -1.05 15.66 26.29
N LEU A 315 -0.32 14.77 25.60
CA LEU A 315 -0.50 14.57 24.17
C LEU A 315 -1.82 13.84 23.87
N THR A 316 -2.11 12.77 24.60
CA THR A 316 -3.37 12.04 24.43
C THR A 316 -4.57 12.94 24.71
N SER A 317 -4.50 13.77 25.76
CA SER A 317 -5.52 14.79 26.04
C SER A 317 -5.70 15.80 24.89
N ARG A 318 -4.62 16.24 24.22
CA ARG A 318 -4.74 17.10 23.02
C ARG A 318 -5.36 16.39 21.83
N PHE A 319 -5.10 15.10 21.67
CA PHE A 319 -5.71 14.30 20.61
C PHE A 319 -7.22 14.15 20.83
N GLU A 320 -7.63 13.95 22.09
CA GLU A 320 -9.03 13.79 22.49
C GLU A 320 -9.83 15.11 22.46
N ALA A 321 -9.16 16.25 22.64
CA ALA A 321 -9.80 17.56 22.55
C ALA A 321 -10.30 17.92 21.13
N GLY A 322 -9.85 17.20 20.11
CA GLY A 322 -10.27 17.35 18.72
C GLY A 322 -11.46 16.46 18.35
N LEU A 323 -11.55 16.09 17.06
CA LEU A 323 -12.51 15.10 16.60
C LEU A 323 -11.83 13.74 16.43
N MET A 324 -12.30 12.77 17.20
CA MET A 324 -11.91 11.37 17.05
C MET A 324 -12.84 10.65 16.08
N VAL A 325 -12.26 9.95 15.10
CA VAL A 325 -13.00 9.18 14.11
C VAL A 325 -12.37 7.81 13.92
N ASP A 326 -13.18 6.76 13.98
CA ASP A 326 -12.73 5.41 13.69
C ASP A 326 -12.85 5.07 12.20
N ILE A 327 -11.96 4.19 11.75
CA ILE A 327 -12.13 3.40 10.54
C ILE A 327 -12.27 1.95 10.98
N GLN A 328 -13.28 1.27 10.47
CA GLN A 328 -13.55 -0.13 10.77
C GLN A 328 -13.20 -1.04 9.59
N SER A 329 -13.06 -2.33 9.86
CA SER A 329 -12.87 -3.34 8.81
C SER A 329 -14.04 -3.31 7.83
N PRO A 330 -13.79 -3.30 6.52
CA PRO A 330 -14.85 -3.32 5.52
C PRO A 330 -15.65 -4.63 5.59
N ASP A 331 -16.96 -4.55 5.35
CA ASP A 331 -17.79 -5.74 5.15
C ASP A 331 -17.45 -6.44 3.83
N PHE A 332 -18.04 -7.61 3.60
CA PHE A 332 -17.76 -8.42 2.41
C PHE A 332 -18.04 -7.67 1.10
N ASN A 333 -19.15 -6.93 1.01
CA ASN A 333 -19.51 -6.19 -0.20
C ASN A 333 -18.56 -5.01 -0.45
N HIS A 334 -18.17 -4.33 0.63
CA HIS A 334 -17.18 -3.26 0.57
C HIS A 334 -15.81 -3.79 0.11
N ARG A 335 -15.37 -4.95 0.61
CA ARG A 335 -14.16 -5.64 0.13
C ARG A 335 -14.22 -5.99 -1.36
N LEU A 336 -15.36 -6.49 -1.84
CA LEU A 336 -15.55 -6.75 -3.28
C LEU A 336 -15.42 -5.47 -4.11
N ASN A 337 -15.97 -4.35 -3.63
CA ASN A 337 -15.86 -3.07 -4.32
C ASN A 337 -14.42 -2.54 -4.34
N ILE A 338 -13.67 -2.72 -3.25
CA ILE A 338 -12.24 -2.41 -3.20
C ILE A 338 -11.48 -3.24 -4.23
N LEU A 339 -11.69 -4.56 -4.28
CA LEU A 339 -11.05 -5.45 -5.26
C LEU A 339 -11.34 -5.02 -6.70
N LYS A 340 -12.60 -4.72 -7.02
CA LYS A 340 -13.00 -4.24 -8.35
C LYS A 340 -12.29 -2.94 -8.73
N LYS A 341 -12.23 -1.97 -7.82
CA LYS A 341 -11.52 -0.71 -8.05
C LYS A 341 -10.03 -0.97 -8.32
N LYS A 342 -9.40 -1.89 -7.57
CA LYS A 342 -7.99 -2.27 -7.75
C LYS A 342 -7.71 -2.98 -9.07
N ILE A 343 -8.65 -3.78 -9.57
CA ILE A 343 -8.54 -4.40 -10.89
C ILE A 343 -8.57 -3.34 -11.99
N LEU A 344 -9.49 -2.37 -11.90
CA LEU A 344 -9.56 -1.25 -12.85
C LEU A 344 -8.30 -0.38 -12.83
N GLU A 345 -7.68 -0.20 -11.66
CA GLU A 345 -6.40 0.51 -11.53
C GLU A 345 -5.22 -0.26 -12.15
N PHE A 346 -5.27 -1.59 -12.15
CA PHE A 346 -4.21 -2.44 -12.67
C PHE A 346 -4.22 -2.51 -14.21
N GLU A 347 -5.39 -2.65 -14.82
CA GLU A 347 -5.53 -2.71 -16.28
C GLU A 347 -6.69 -1.81 -16.76
N PRO A 348 -6.44 -0.49 -16.96
CA PRO A 348 -7.49 0.47 -17.31
C PRO A 348 -8.08 0.27 -18.71
N GLN A 349 -7.27 -0.26 -19.64
CA GLN A 349 -7.60 -0.34 -21.07
C GLN A 349 -8.23 -1.68 -21.48
N ASN A 350 -8.04 -2.72 -20.69
CA ASN A 350 -8.50 -4.08 -20.96
C ASN A 350 -9.30 -4.54 -19.75
N HIS A 351 -10.58 -4.80 -19.94
CA HIS A 351 -11.44 -5.30 -18.89
C HIS A 351 -11.05 -6.75 -18.56
N LEU A 352 -10.07 -6.93 -17.66
CA LEU A 352 -9.67 -8.23 -17.12
C LEU A 352 -10.92 -9.00 -16.69
N LYS A 353 -11.18 -10.11 -17.37
CA LYS A 353 -12.33 -10.98 -17.09
C LYS A 353 -12.02 -11.87 -15.90
N ILE A 354 -12.13 -11.31 -14.70
CA ILE A 354 -11.99 -12.07 -13.45
C ILE A 354 -13.37 -12.59 -13.05
N LYS A 355 -13.48 -13.92 -12.93
CA LYS A 355 -14.73 -14.56 -12.49
C LYS A 355 -15.07 -14.16 -11.05
N LYS A 356 -16.36 -14.07 -10.75
CA LYS A 356 -16.87 -13.61 -9.44
C LYS A 356 -16.41 -14.49 -8.27
N ASP A 357 -16.35 -15.80 -8.48
CA ASP A 357 -15.90 -16.77 -7.48
C ASP A 357 -14.46 -16.54 -7.00
N VAL A 358 -13.58 -16.04 -7.88
CA VAL A 358 -12.22 -15.63 -7.53
C VAL A 358 -12.24 -14.42 -6.58
N LEU A 359 -13.05 -13.40 -6.88
CA LEU A 359 -13.19 -12.23 -6.01
C LEU A 359 -13.80 -12.61 -4.66
N ASP A 360 -14.80 -13.49 -4.67
CA ASP A 360 -15.42 -14.02 -3.46
C ASP A 360 -14.42 -14.81 -2.61
N LEU A 361 -13.52 -15.59 -3.23
CA LEU A 361 -12.43 -16.31 -2.57
C LEU A 361 -11.47 -15.36 -1.86
N ILE A 362 -11.01 -14.31 -2.55
CA ILE A 362 -10.09 -13.32 -1.96
C ILE A 362 -10.79 -12.54 -0.85
N ALA A 363 -11.98 -11.99 -1.10
CA ALA A 363 -12.74 -11.23 -0.11
C ALA A 363 -13.14 -12.05 1.13
N SER A 364 -13.30 -13.37 1.01
CA SER A 364 -13.59 -14.25 2.15
C SER A 364 -12.34 -14.69 2.92
N SER A 365 -11.17 -14.74 2.27
CA SER A 365 -9.92 -15.18 2.88
C SER A 365 -9.15 -14.06 3.58
N PHE A 366 -9.37 -12.80 3.20
CA PHE A 366 -8.66 -11.63 3.70
C PHE A 366 -9.63 -10.61 4.33
N VAL A 367 -10.13 -10.90 5.54
CA VAL A 367 -11.21 -10.13 6.19
C VAL A 367 -10.72 -8.90 6.95
N ASN A 368 -9.59 -9.02 7.66
CA ASN A 368 -9.20 -8.05 8.70
C ASN A 368 -8.24 -6.95 8.22
N ASN A 369 -7.60 -7.13 7.05
CA ASN A 369 -6.55 -6.25 6.57
C ASN A 369 -6.69 -6.08 5.04
N VAL A 370 -7.06 -4.87 4.62
CA VAL A 370 -7.26 -4.54 3.20
C VAL A 370 -5.92 -4.61 2.46
N ARG A 371 -4.80 -4.23 3.08
CA ARG A 371 -3.48 -4.33 2.44
C ARG A 371 -3.11 -5.78 2.08
N GLU A 372 -3.41 -6.74 2.95
CA GLU A 372 -3.18 -8.15 2.64
C GLU A 372 -4.09 -8.65 1.51
N MET A 373 -5.35 -8.20 1.51
CA MET A 373 -6.31 -8.51 0.45
C MET A 373 -5.86 -7.97 -0.91
N GLU A 374 -5.40 -6.71 -0.93
CA GLU A 374 -4.83 -6.07 -2.12
C GLU A 374 -3.55 -6.76 -2.58
N GLY A 375 -2.67 -7.15 -1.65
CA GLY A 375 -1.46 -7.93 -1.95
C GLY A 375 -1.77 -9.29 -2.56
N ALA A 376 -2.81 -9.98 -2.06
CA ALA A 376 -3.27 -11.24 -2.64
C ALA A 376 -3.81 -11.06 -4.06
N LEU A 377 -4.63 -10.03 -4.30
CA LEU A 377 -5.09 -9.70 -5.65
C LEU A 377 -3.91 -9.39 -6.57
N LEU A 378 -2.99 -8.51 -6.15
CA LEU A 378 -1.82 -8.14 -6.95
C LEU A 378 -0.97 -9.36 -7.30
N ARG A 379 -0.76 -10.28 -6.35
CA ARG A 379 -0.06 -11.54 -6.58
C ARG A 379 -0.76 -12.38 -7.65
N LEU A 380 -2.08 -12.55 -7.56
CA LEU A 380 -2.86 -13.29 -8.56
C LEU A 380 -2.75 -12.66 -9.94
N LEU A 381 -2.91 -11.33 -10.04
CA LEU A 381 -2.80 -10.61 -11.30
C LEU A 381 -1.43 -10.79 -11.95
N ASN A 382 -0.35 -10.61 -11.18
CA ASN A 382 1.01 -10.81 -11.68
C ASN A 382 1.28 -12.27 -12.05
N TYR A 383 0.76 -13.23 -11.28
CA TYR A 383 0.89 -14.66 -11.58
C TYR A 383 0.26 -14.97 -12.94
N ALA A 384 -0.99 -14.60 -13.13
CA ALA A 384 -1.71 -14.82 -14.39
C ALA A 384 -1.04 -14.13 -15.57
N GLN A 385 -0.63 -12.86 -15.42
CA GLN A 385 0.06 -12.12 -16.47
C GLN A 385 1.42 -12.72 -16.83
N THR A 386 2.17 -13.24 -15.84
CA THR A 386 3.50 -13.83 -16.08
C THR A 386 3.41 -15.13 -16.87
N PHE A 387 2.38 -15.94 -16.63
CA PHE A 387 2.20 -17.24 -17.29
C PHE A 387 1.22 -17.21 -18.47
N GLY A 388 0.61 -16.05 -18.76
CA GLY A 388 -0.40 -15.91 -19.82
C GLY A 388 -1.68 -16.70 -19.54
N TYR A 389 -2.05 -16.86 -18.27
CA TYR A 389 -3.22 -17.63 -17.88
C TYR A 389 -4.47 -16.75 -17.75
N ASP A 390 -5.61 -17.34 -18.10
CA ASP A 390 -6.90 -16.78 -17.73
C ASP A 390 -7.14 -16.90 -16.22
N ILE A 391 -7.67 -15.85 -15.60
CA ILE A 391 -7.91 -15.83 -14.16
C ILE A 391 -9.20 -16.59 -13.84
N ASP A 392 -9.05 -17.84 -13.43
CA ASP A 392 -10.11 -18.67 -12.87
C ASP A 392 -9.82 -19.13 -11.44
N ILE A 393 -10.73 -19.91 -10.87
CA ILE A 393 -10.63 -20.39 -9.49
C ILE A 393 -9.46 -21.34 -9.27
N ASN A 394 -9.01 -22.09 -10.29
CA ASN A 394 -7.88 -23.02 -10.17
C ASN A 394 -6.58 -22.22 -10.08
N ILE A 395 -6.38 -21.28 -11.00
CA ILE A 395 -5.23 -20.37 -10.99
C ILE A 395 -5.20 -19.53 -9.70
N ALA A 396 -6.37 -19.08 -9.23
CA ALA A 396 -6.46 -18.37 -7.96
C ALA A 396 -6.03 -19.23 -6.75
N ASN A 397 -6.44 -20.50 -6.70
CA ASN A 397 -6.04 -21.39 -5.61
C ASN A 397 -4.55 -21.70 -5.64
N GLU A 398 -3.98 -21.92 -6.83
CA GLU A 398 -2.55 -22.18 -7.01
C GLU A 398 -1.72 -20.95 -6.63
N ALA A 399 -2.04 -19.78 -7.20
CA ALA A 399 -1.31 -18.54 -6.93
C ALA A 399 -1.36 -18.16 -5.44
N LEU A 400 -2.49 -18.38 -4.76
CA LEU A 400 -2.72 -17.93 -3.39
C LEU A 400 -2.53 -19.01 -2.33
N GLU A 401 -2.11 -20.22 -2.71
CA GLU A 401 -2.09 -21.38 -1.82
C GLU A 401 -1.32 -21.11 -0.51
N LEU A 402 -0.09 -20.60 -0.62
CA LEU A 402 0.77 -20.30 0.54
C LEU A 402 0.17 -19.23 1.46
N LEU A 403 -0.42 -18.17 0.88
CA LEU A 403 -1.02 -17.06 1.64
C LEU A 403 -2.30 -17.50 2.37
N ILE A 404 -3.05 -18.42 1.78
CA ILE A 404 -4.26 -18.97 2.39
C ILE A 404 -3.89 -20.04 3.43
N LYS A 405 -2.89 -20.89 3.18
CA LYS A 405 -2.41 -21.90 4.12
C LYS A 405 -1.79 -21.29 5.37
N SER A 406 -0.99 -20.23 5.26
CA SER A 406 -0.41 -19.53 6.42
C SER A 406 -1.46 -18.87 7.32
N LYS A 407 -2.65 -18.58 6.78
CA LYS A 407 -3.81 -18.13 7.55
C LYS A 407 -4.62 -19.28 8.16
N LYS A 408 -4.62 -20.44 7.51
CA LYS A 408 -5.20 -21.69 8.03
C LYS A 408 -4.31 -22.34 9.10
N SER A 409 -3.02 -22.03 9.15
CA SER A 409 -2.08 -22.50 10.18
C SER A 409 -2.19 -21.74 11.50
N VAL A 410 -3.13 -20.79 11.62
CA VAL A 410 -3.72 -20.52 12.94
C VAL A 410 -4.49 -21.78 13.28
N SER A 411 -3.90 -22.65 14.10
CA SER A 411 -4.56 -23.81 14.68
C SER A 411 -5.86 -23.33 15.33
N TYR A 412 -6.97 -23.41 14.61
CA TYR A 412 -8.28 -23.35 15.25
C TYR A 412 -8.29 -24.54 16.18
N ASP A 413 -8.26 -24.32 17.51
CA ASP A 413 -8.26 -25.39 18.51
C ASP A 413 -9.20 -26.51 18.05
N GLU A 414 -8.65 -27.59 17.50
CA GLU A 414 -9.46 -28.66 16.92
C GLU A 414 -10.37 -29.23 18.02
N ASP A 415 -9.85 -29.25 19.25
CA ASP A 415 -10.55 -29.55 20.50
C ASP A 415 -11.81 -28.71 20.70
N VAL A 416 -11.78 -27.39 20.45
CA VAL A 416 -12.97 -26.54 20.63
C VAL A 416 -13.98 -26.78 19.53
N LEU A 417 -13.52 -27.01 18.30
CA LEU A 417 -14.39 -27.36 17.18
C LEU A 417 -15.09 -28.70 17.40
N GLU A 418 -14.37 -29.71 17.88
CA GLU A 418 -14.92 -31.01 18.23
C GLU A 418 -15.87 -30.91 19.43
N LYS A 419 -15.53 -30.13 20.46
CA LYS A 419 -16.41 -29.86 21.60
C LYS A 419 -17.72 -29.23 21.14
N ILE A 420 -17.70 -28.21 20.28
CA ILE A 420 -18.94 -27.60 19.77
C ILE A 420 -19.78 -28.61 19.00
N LYS A 421 -19.18 -29.41 18.10
CA LYS A 421 -19.90 -30.44 17.34
C LYS A 421 -20.55 -31.46 18.27
N SER A 422 -19.82 -31.93 19.29
CA SER A 422 -20.28 -32.90 20.27
C SER A 422 -21.42 -32.35 21.15
N VAL A 423 -21.27 -31.13 21.69
CA VAL A 423 -22.30 -30.52 22.52
C VAL A 423 -23.59 -30.29 21.73
N VAL A 424 -23.47 -29.78 20.49
CA VAL A 424 -24.64 -29.55 19.63
C VAL A 424 -25.28 -30.88 19.22
N SER A 425 -24.50 -31.90 18.87
CA SER A 425 -25.03 -33.20 18.51
C SER A 425 -25.80 -33.84 19.67
N ASN A 426 -25.24 -33.77 20.87
CA ASN A 426 -25.85 -34.29 22.09
C ASN A 426 -27.11 -33.50 22.48
N PHE A 427 -27.10 -32.17 22.36
CA PHE A 427 -28.26 -31.33 22.68
C PHE A 427 -29.47 -31.65 21.80
N PHE A 428 -29.26 -31.94 20.51
CA PHE A 428 -30.32 -32.26 19.57
C PHE A 428 -30.56 -33.75 19.37
N ASN A 429 -29.90 -34.60 20.17
CA ASN A 429 -29.96 -36.06 20.08
C ASN A 429 -29.74 -36.60 18.65
N ILE A 430 -28.71 -36.09 17.98
CA ILE A 430 -28.26 -36.57 16.66
C ILE A 430 -26.81 -36.99 16.74
N SER A 431 -26.37 -37.86 15.82
CA SER A 431 -24.95 -38.19 15.72
C SER A 431 -24.14 -37.01 15.13
N VAL A 432 -22.86 -36.90 15.48
CA VAL A 432 -21.94 -35.95 14.81
C VAL A 432 -21.89 -36.23 13.30
N ARG A 433 -21.99 -37.49 12.87
CA ARG A 433 -22.07 -37.86 11.45
C ARG A 433 -23.30 -37.26 10.77
N ASP A 434 -24.45 -37.27 11.44
CA ASP A 434 -25.69 -36.67 10.91
C ASP A 434 -25.63 -35.14 10.86
N LEU A 435 -25.04 -34.52 11.89
CA LEU A 435 -24.76 -33.07 11.92
C LEU A 435 -23.94 -32.65 10.69
N MET A 436 -22.98 -33.48 10.30
CA MET A 436 -22.05 -33.24 9.19
C MET A 436 -22.59 -33.71 7.82
N SER A 437 -23.74 -34.38 7.80
CA SER A 437 -24.28 -34.99 6.59
C SER A 437 -24.87 -33.99 5.58
N LYS A 438 -25.22 -34.49 4.39
CA LYS A 438 -25.96 -33.71 3.39
C LYS A 438 -27.49 -33.68 3.63
N LYS A 439 -28.00 -34.35 4.68
CA LYS A 439 -29.44 -34.45 4.98
C LYS A 439 -30.06 -33.05 5.16
N ARG A 440 -31.23 -32.85 4.52
CA ARG A 440 -31.94 -31.56 4.41
C ARG A 440 -33.13 -31.40 5.37
N GLN A 441 -33.50 -32.47 6.08
CA GLN A 441 -34.60 -32.44 7.05
C GLN A 441 -34.28 -31.46 8.19
N GLN A 442 -35.30 -30.76 8.71
CA GLN A 442 -35.13 -29.70 9.71
C GLN A 442 -34.37 -30.16 10.95
N LYS A 443 -34.65 -31.40 11.41
CA LYS A 443 -33.98 -32.07 12.53
C LYS A 443 -32.46 -32.20 12.39
N TYR A 444 -31.90 -32.08 11.18
CA TYR A 444 -30.45 -32.07 10.93
C TYR A 444 -29.93 -30.69 10.51
N THR A 445 -30.72 -29.92 9.75
CA THR A 445 -30.27 -28.61 9.26
C THR A 445 -30.23 -27.56 10.36
N LEU A 446 -31.19 -27.56 11.29
CA LEU A 446 -31.21 -26.59 12.38
C LEU A 446 -29.99 -26.76 13.31
N PRO A 447 -29.69 -27.97 13.83
CA PRO A 447 -28.48 -28.20 14.62
C PRO A 447 -27.19 -27.82 13.87
N ARG A 448 -27.12 -28.15 12.58
CA ARG A 448 -25.96 -27.80 11.73
C ARG A 448 -25.77 -26.29 11.61
N HIS A 449 -26.85 -25.54 11.38
CA HIS A 449 -26.79 -24.08 11.31
C HIS A 449 -26.38 -23.47 12.65
N ILE A 450 -26.88 -24.02 13.76
CA ILE A 450 -26.48 -23.61 15.11
C ILE A 450 -24.99 -23.87 15.35
N ALA A 451 -24.48 -25.06 14.99
CA ALA A 451 -23.05 -25.35 15.11
C ALA A 451 -22.19 -24.36 14.28
N MET A 452 -22.56 -24.12 13.02
CA MET A 452 -21.89 -23.12 12.17
C MET A 452 -21.93 -21.71 12.77
N TYR A 453 -23.08 -21.33 13.33
CA TYR A 453 -23.26 -20.04 14.00
C TYR A 453 -22.33 -19.90 15.21
N LEU A 454 -22.31 -20.90 16.10
CA LEU A 454 -21.49 -20.89 17.32
C LEU A 454 -20.00 -20.89 17.01
N ILE A 455 -19.55 -21.69 16.04
CA ILE A 455 -18.15 -21.69 15.60
C ILE A 455 -17.75 -20.30 15.09
N LYS A 456 -18.64 -19.64 14.32
CA LYS A 456 -18.40 -18.29 13.81
C LYS A 456 -18.38 -17.26 14.93
N GLU A 457 -19.33 -17.33 15.87
CA GLU A 457 -19.49 -16.32 16.93
C GLU A 457 -18.38 -16.42 17.98
N LEU A 458 -17.94 -17.62 18.34
CA LEU A 458 -16.96 -17.85 19.42
C LEU A 458 -15.51 -17.69 18.96
N LYS A 459 -15.19 -18.04 17.72
CA LYS A 459 -13.80 -18.15 17.23
C LYS A 459 -13.51 -17.26 16.02
N ASP A 460 -14.49 -16.47 15.58
CA ASP A 460 -14.43 -15.60 14.38
C ASP A 460 -13.89 -16.28 13.11
N ILE A 461 -14.11 -17.60 12.99
CA ILE A 461 -13.56 -18.39 11.89
C ILE A 461 -14.15 -17.93 10.54
N PRO A 462 -13.36 -17.74 9.47
CA PRO A 462 -13.87 -17.43 8.13
C PRO A 462 -14.93 -18.44 7.63
N TYR A 463 -15.96 -17.95 6.92
CA TYR A 463 -17.09 -18.78 6.47
C TYR A 463 -16.69 -19.95 5.55
N ASN A 464 -15.65 -19.77 4.73
CA ASN A 464 -15.09 -20.82 3.89
C ASN A 464 -14.45 -21.94 4.73
N ILE A 465 -13.80 -21.60 5.83
CA ILE A 465 -13.16 -22.55 6.74
C ILE A 465 -14.24 -23.31 7.53
N VAL A 466 -15.22 -22.61 8.10
CA VAL A 466 -16.41 -23.25 8.69
C VAL A 466 -17.08 -24.19 7.67
N GLY A 467 -17.18 -23.74 6.41
CA GLY A 467 -17.70 -24.54 5.30
C GLY A 467 -16.93 -25.85 5.08
N SER A 468 -15.60 -25.81 5.12
CA SER A 468 -14.75 -27.00 4.98
C SER A 468 -15.03 -28.03 6.07
N PHE A 469 -15.28 -27.60 7.32
CA PHE A 469 -15.64 -28.50 8.40
C PHE A 469 -16.93 -29.26 8.09
N PHE A 470 -17.97 -28.60 7.59
CA PHE A 470 -19.27 -29.25 7.31
C PHE A 470 -19.46 -29.72 5.86
N LYS A 471 -18.41 -29.69 5.02
CA LYS A 471 -18.47 -29.95 3.58
C LYS A 471 -19.56 -29.10 2.87
N ARG A 472 -19.60 -27.79 3.18
CA ARG A 472 -20.55 -26.81 2.64
C ARG A 472 -19.86 -25.59 2.03
N ASN A 473 -20.50 -25.00 1.03
CA ASN A 473 -20.03 -23.77 0.41
C ASN A 473 -20.16 -22.58 1.37
N HIS A 474 -19.23 -21.63 1.31
CA HIS A 474 -19.19 -20.44 2.19
C HIS A 474 -20.53 -19.68 2.20
N SER A 475 -21.21 -19.57 1.05
CA SER A 475 -22.49 -18.87 0.91
C SER A 475 -23.62 -19.56 1.66
N ALA A 476 -23.59 -20.89 1.77
CA ALA A 476 -24.53 -21.66 2.58
C ALA A 476 -24.29 -21.43 4.08
N VAL A 477 -23.02 -21.35 4.50
CA VAL A 477 -22.64 -21.04 5.88
C VAL A 477 -23.06 -19.62 6.25
N PHE A 478 -22.82 -18.63 5.37
CA PHE A 478 -23.24 -17.24 5.58
C PHE A 478 -24.76 -17.13 5.74
N LYS A 479 -25.54 -17.78 4.86
CA LYS A 479 -27.01 -17.81 4.96
C LYS A 479 -27.48 -18.48 6.26
N ALA A 480 -26.83 -19.57 6.67
CA ALA A 480 -27.12 -20.24 7.93
C ALA A 480 -26.85 -19.33 9.14
N TYR A 481 -25.68 -18.66 9.16
CA TYR A 481 -25.30 -17.70 10.19
C TYR A 481 -26.30 -16.56 10.32
N GLN A 482 -26.61 -15.88 9.21
CA GLN A 482 -27.60 -14.79 9.18
C GLN A 482 -28.98 -15.24 9.68
N LYS A 483 -29.41 -16.45 9.28
CA LYS A 483 -30.69 -17.02 9.72
C LYS A 483 -30.74 -17.23 11.22
N ILE A 484 -29.73 -17.86 11.80
CA ILE A 484 -29.68 -18.10 13.26
C ILE A 484 -29.57 -16.77 14.01
N LYS A 485 -28.73 -15.84 13.55
CA LYS A 485 -28.54 -14.52 14.17
C LYS A 485 -29.81 -13.68 14.18
N LYS A 486 -30.59 -13.70 13.09
CA LYS A 486 -31.87 -13.00 13.01
C LYS A 486 -32.93 -13.68 13.87
N ASN A 487 -33.01 -15.01 13.80
CA ASN A 487 -34.01 -15.76 14.55
C ASN A 487 -33.76 -15.68 16.06
N SER A 488 -32.50 -15.67 16.53
CA SER A 488 -32.20 -15.56 17.97
C SER A 488 -32.63 -14.23 18.61
N GLN A 489 -32.93 -13.20 17.81
CA GLN A 489 -33.48 -11.93 18.30
C GLN A 489 -35.00 -11.95 18.49
N SER A 490 -35.70 -12.87 17.82
CA SER A 490 -37.17 -12.91 17.77
C SER A 490 -37.78 -14.20 18.34
N ASP A 491 -37.01 -15.29 18.35
CA ASP A 491 -37.40 -16.61 18.83
C ASP A 491 -36.77 -16.86 20.21
N TYR A 492 -37.60 -16.77 21.25
CA TYR A 492 -37.20 -16.96 22.65
C TYR A 492 -36.65 -18.37 22.91
N GLU A 493 -37.26 -19.39 22.32
CA GLU A 493 -36.85 -20.79 22.51
C GLU A 493 -35.50 -21.07 21.86
N LEU A 494 -35.26 -20.52 20.66
CA LEU A 494 -33.95 -20.60 20.02
C LEU A 494 -32.88 -19.88 20.83
N LYS A 495 -33.18 -18.70 21.38
CA LYS A 495 -32.24 -17.94 22.21
C LYS A 495 -31.87 -18.73 23.46
N LYS A 496 -32.85 -19.27 24.18
CA LYS A 496 -32.64 -20.11 25.37
C LYS A 496 -31.82 -21.37 25.04
N SER A 497 -32.09 -21.99 23.90
CA SER A 497 -31.31 -23.14 23.42
C SER A 497 -29.84 -22.79 23.17
N LEU A 498 -29.57 -21.64 22.54
CA LEU A 498 -28.20 -21.14 22.31
C LEU A 498 -27.47 -20.87 23.63
N GLU A 499 -28.14 -20.24 24.60
CA GLU A 499 -27.56 -19.98 25.93
C GLU A 499 -27.20 -21.26 26.68
N LEU A 500 -28.07 -22.28 26.65
CA LEU A 500 -27.80 -23.58 27.26
C LEU A 500 -26.64 -24.32 26.59
N ILE A 501 -26.59 -24.29 25.24
CA ILE A 501 -25.49 -24.89 24.47
C ILE A 501 -24.17 -24.17 24.78
N LEU A 502 -24.18 -22.83 24.82
CA LEU A 502 -23.00 -22.03 25.17
C LEU A 502 -22.49 -22.34 26.58
N LYS A 503 -23.40 -22.46 27.56
CA LYS A 503 -23.03 -22.86 28.93
C LYS A 503 -22.33 -24.21 28.97
N LYS A 504 -22.81 -25.19 28.19
CA LYS A 504 -22.19 -26.53 28.08
C LYS A 504 -20.86 -26.54 27.31
N ILE A 505 -20.64 -25.59 26.40
CA ILE A 505 -19.36 -25.44 25.70
C ILE A 505 -18.31 -24.83 26.65
N ASN A 506 -18.73 -23.94 27.55
CA ASN A 506 -17.84 -23.23 28.48
C ASN A 506 -17.60 -23.97 29.81
N SER A 507 -18.45 -24.94 30.17
CA SER A 507 -18.17 -25.96 31.19
C SER A 507 -17.19 -26.98 30.66
#